data_AF-A0A4Q3FNG2-F1
#
_entry.id   AF-A0A4Q3FNG2-F1
#
_cell.length_a   1.000
_cell.length_b   1.000
_cell.length_c   1.000
_cell.angle_alpha   90.00
_cell.angle_beta   90.00
_cell.angle_gamma   90.00
#
_symmetry.space_group_name_H-M   'P 1'
#
loop_
_entity.id
_entity.type
_entity.pdbx_description
1 polymer ?
#
loop_
_entity_poly.entity_id
_entity_poly.type
_entity_poly.pdbx_seq_one_letter_code
_entity_poly.pdbx_strand_id
1 'polypeptide(L)'
;MAPELSSSVGRSPADNMPIDVTLVQNFMGAWLSSIRSPMIGIAASWLPMLYDDTLGDVIFFFQKRRGLPKADGRIDREGRTWREMVIVFGKMVEDIPGWPRPPKRDVPPVLDLNVIRIQQRLRNTSPADPSVLSIAPASVMPFLFRPVRKGAMLAPLKVTGAIRQFLFRIEKNGAIFWVGVAVPVGTIDFSRAYIFFHPDTISQTDDAKYPAFTGRWEESVHNYVFYLGVQMAAMKQMVLIVPFMTWASRANSSTTNLFADRGIDTLDDIMIAVHHSLGVNFDRYGGLRQVGVSSYSSGVNHLFRFAEVVGGADNAIIREQIDFDSAYMTNRHKVAPVLPYCVNWNVTQSPPRFKGQLGWLYLPHEAFGKVVNGKQDTHGKIGNMMFHTMMMLSAIQ
;
A
#
# COMPACT_ATOMS: atom_id res chain seq x y z
N MET A 1 -14.91 -8.81 -13.69
CA MET A 1 -14.98 -10.26 -13.95
C MET A 1 -15.11 -10.47 -15.44
N ALA A 2 -14.49 -11.51 -16.01
CA ALA A 2 -14.75 -11.88 -17.39
C ALA A 2 -16.19 -12.44 -17.47
N PRO A 3 -16.96 -12.17 -18.54
CA PRO A 3 -18.25 -12.80 -18.70
C PRO A 3 -18.07 -14.33 -18.73
N GLU A 4 -18.90 -15.05 -17.98
CA GLU A 4 -18.93 -16.52 -17.98
C GLU A 4 -20.31 -17.00 -18.43
N LEU A 5 -20.33 -18.04 -19.26
CA LEU A 5 -21.57 -18.76 -19.56
C LEU A 5 -22.07 -19.48 -18.30
N SER A 6 -23.37 -19.54 -18.13
CA SER A 6 -23.97 -20.25 -17.01
C SER A 6 -23.65 -21.76 -17.07
N SER A 7 -23.83 -22.46 -15.95
CA SER A 7 -23.56 -23.90 -15.88
C SER A 7 -24.53 -24.77 -16.70
N SER A 8 -25.60 -24.19 -17.27
CA SER A 8 -26.57 -24.93 -18.08
C SER A 8 -26.12 -25.08 -19.54
N VAL A 9 -25.19 -24.25 -20.04
CA VAL A 9 -24.71 -24.33 -21.44
C VAL A 9 -23.96 -25.64 -21.67
N GLY A 10 -24.46 -26.45 -22.62
CA GLY A 10 -23.90 -27.76 -22.99
C GLY A 10 -24.43 -28.94 -22.17
N ARG A 11 -25.35 -28.74 -21.21
CA ARG A 11 -26.05 -29.84 -20.52
C ARG A 11 -27.17 -30.41 -21.39
N SER A 12 -27.63 -31.62 -21.10
CA SER A 12 -28.82 -32.21 -21.73
C SER A 12 -29.89 -32.44 -20.66
N PRO A 13 -31.09 -31.85 -20.79
CA PRO A 13 -31.48 -30.88 -21.83
C PRO A 13 -30.69 -29.55 -21.71
N ALA A 14 -30.44 -28.91 -22.85
CA ALA A 14 -29.72 -27.64 -22.92
C ALA A 14 -30.72 -26.51 -22.74
N ASP A 15 -30.88 -26.00 -21.53
CA ASP A 15 -31.88 -24.97 -21.23
C ASP A 15 -31.56 -23.60 -21.86
N ASN A 16 -30.41 -23.45 -22.55
CA ASN A 16 -29.97 -22.26 -23.31
C ASN A 16 -30.51 -20.95 -22.73
N MET A 17 -30.09 -20.64 -21.50
CA MET A 17 -30.66 -19.54 -20.74
C MET A 17 -30.62 -18.25 -21.59
N PRO A 18 -31.71 -17.45 -21.63
CA PRO A 18 -31.77 -16.26 -22.47
C PRO A 18 -30.58 -15.30 -22.28
N ILE A 19 -30.01 -15.25 -21.07
CA ILE A 19 -28.82 -14.44 -20.76
C ILE A 19 -27.55 -14.93 -21.47
N ASP A 20 -27.36 -16.25 -21.59
CA ASP A 20 -26.22 -16.84 -22.30
C ASP A 20 -26.35 -16.66 -23.80
N VAL A 21 -27.57 -16.84 -24.34
CA VAL A 21 -27.88 -16.60 -25.76
C VAL A 21 -27.61 -15.13 -26.12
N THR A 22 -28.10 -14.21 -25.29
CA THR A 22 -27.88 -12.76 -25.47
C THR A 22 -26.40 -12.41 -25.42
N LEU A 23 -25.64 -13.00 -24.49
CA LEU A 23 -24.20 -12.80 -24.38
C LEU A 23 -23.46 -13.25 -25.65
N VAL A 24 -23.80 -14.43 -26.18
CA VAL A 24 -23.22 -14.96 -27.41
C VAL A 24 -23.62 -14.12 -28.62
N GLN A 25 -24.87 -13.70 -28.74
CA GLN A 25 -25.36 -12.83 -29.83
C GLN A 25 -24.62 -11.49 -29.84
N ASN A 26 -24.45 -10.87 -28.67
CA ASN A 26 -23.73 -9.60 -28.54
C ASN A 26 -22.26 -9.74 -28.95
N PHE A 27 -21.59 -10.83 -28.51
CA PHE A 27 -20.24 -11.12 -28.96
C PHE A 27 -20.16 -11.27 -30.48
N MET A 28 -21.05 -12.09 -31.07
CA MET A 28 -21.01 -12.40 -32.50
C MET A 28 -21.35 -11.17 -33.35
N GLY A 29 -22.31 -10.35 -32.95
CA GLY A 29 -22.62 -9.08 -33.61
C GLY A 29 -21.43 -8.13 -33.60
N ALA A 30 -20.76 -7.97 -32.46
CA ALA A 30 -19.55 -7.16 -32.35
C ALA A 30 -18.42 -7.73 -33.23
N TRP A 31 -18.19 -9.05 -33.18
CA TRP A 31 -17.17 -9.74 -33.96
C TRP A 31 -17.40 -9.60 -35.47
N LEU A 32 -18.60 -9.87 -35.97
CA LEU A 32 -18.90 -9.71 -37.39
C LEU A 32 -18.73 -8.26 -37.85
N SER A 33 -19.10 -7.28 -37.02
CA SER A 33 -18.91 -5.85 -37.32
C SER A 33 -17.44 -5.46 -37.45
N SER A 34 -16.53 -6.20 -36.80
CA SER A 34 -15.07 -5.97 -36.94
C SER A 34 -14.46 -6.59 -38.20
N ILE A 35 -15.16 -7.51 -38.86
CA ILE A 35 -14.71 -8.08 -40.12
C ILE A 35 -14.95 -7.04 -41.20
N ARG A 36 -13.88 -6.50 -41.81
CA ARG A 36 -13.94 -5.51 -42.90
C ARG A 36 -14.54 -6.10 -44.19
N SER A 37 -15.83 -6.41 -44.16
CA SER A 37 -16.63 -6.85 -45.30
C SER A 37 -18.01 -6.18 -45.22
N PRO A 38 -18.42 -5.38 -46.22
CA PRO A 38 -19.70 -4.67 -46.21
C PRO A 38 -20.91 -5.60 -46.06
N MET A 39 -20.86 -6.79 -46.69
CA MET A 39 -21.96 -7.77 -46.60
C MET A 39 -22.07 -8.40 -45.20
N ILE A 40 -20.94 -8.57 -44.50
CA ILE A 40 -20.91 -9.14 -43.15
C ILE A 40 -21.35 -8.10 -42.10
N GLY A 41 -21.02 -6.82 -42.32
CA GLY A 41 -21.49 -5.72 -41.47
C GLY A 41 -23.02 -5.57 -41.50
N ILE A 42 -23.65 -5.77 -42.67
CA ILE A 42 -25.11 -5.82 -42.77
C ILE A 42 -25.64 -7.00 -41.95
N ALA A 43 -25.13 -8.22 -42.15
CA ALA A 43 -25.54 -9.39 -41.38
C ALA A 43 -25.40 -9.21 -39.85
N ALA A 44 -24.36 -8.50 -39.39
CA ALA A 44 -24.13 -8.20 -37.98
C ALA A 44 -25.25 -7.35 -37.34
N SER A 45 -25.84 -6.41 -38.10
CA SER A 45 -26.97 -5.59 -37.62
C SER A 45 -28.28 -6.35 -37.44
N TRP A 46 -28.43 -7.51 -38.09
CA TRP A 46 -29.64 -8.35 -37.99
C TRP A 46 -29.56 -9.42 -36.89
N LEU A 47 -28.37 -9.72 -36.36
CA LEU A 47 -28.16 -10.77 -35.35
C LEU A 47 -28.99 -10.63 -34.07
N PRO A 48 -29.16 -9.42 -33.48
CA PRO A 48 -29.99 -9.24 -32.29
C PRO A 48 -31.49 -9.48 -32.54
N MET A 49 -31.92 -9.55 -33.81
CA MET A 49 -33.32 -9.72 -34.20
C MET A 49 -33.67 -11.17 -34.53
N LEU A 50 -32.70 -12.09 -34.56
CA LEU A 50 -32.90 -13.48 -34.95
C LEU A 50 -32.70 -14.40 -33.74
N TYR A 51 -33.81 -14.95 -33.23
CA TYR A 51 -33.76 -16.10 -32.33
C TYR A 51 -33.77 -17.39 -33.17
N ASP A 52 -32.87 -18.30 -32.79
CA ASP A 52 -32.66 -19.67 -33.28
C ASP A 52 -31.78 -19.91 -34.51
N ASP A 53 -32.28 -20.06 -35.74
CA ASP A 53 -31.52 -20.84 -36.74
C ASP A 53 -30.20 -20.23 -37.23
N THR A 54 -30.09 -18.90 -37.26
CA THR A 54 -28.93 -18.21 -37.84
C THR A 54 -27.75 -18.05 -36.88
N LEU A 55 -27.98 -18.14 -35.57
CA LEU A 55 -26.90 -18.00 -34.59
C LEU A 55 -25.93 -19.18 -34.67
N GLY A 56 -26.45 -20.39 -34.91
CA GLY A 56 -25.64 -21.58 -35.14
C GLY A 56 -24.72 -21.44 -36.35
N ASP A 57 -25.21 -20.88 -37.45
CA ASP A 57 -24.42 -20.64 -38.66
C ASP A 57 -23.31 -19.60 -38.43
N VAL A 58 -23.60 -18.56 -37.65
CA VAL A 58 -22.62 -17.53 -37.28
C VAL A 58 -21.53 -18.12 -36.38
N ILE A 59 -21.90 -18.96 -35.42
CA ILE A 59 -20.95 -19.71 -34.58
C ILE A 59 -20.11 -20.65 -35.44
N PHE A 60 -20.72 -21.37 -36.38
CA PHE A 60 -20.02 -22.25 -37.32
C PHE A 60 -19.01 -21.47 -38.16
N PHE A 61 -19.42 -20.31 -38.69
CA PHE A 61 -18.55 -19.42 -39.44
C PHE A 61 -17.37 -18.92 -38.60
N PHE A 62 -17.61 -18.53 -37.35
CA PHE A 62 -16.57 -18.19 -36.38
C PHE A 62 -15.59 -19.35 -36.18
N GLN A 63 -16.09 -20.56 -35.89
CA GLN A 63 -15.27 -21.75 -35.67
C GLN A 63 -14.39 -22.07 -36.88
N LYS A 64 -14.94 -22.01 -38.10
CA LYS A 64 -14.18 -22.19 -39.34
C LYS A 64 -13.10 -21.13 -39.51
N ARG A 65 -13.44 -19.84 -39.31
CA ARG A 65 -12.51 -18.72 -39.50
C ARG A 65 -11.38 -18.71 -38.46
N ARG A 66 -11.61 -19.26 -37.27
CA ARG A 66 -10.58 -19.42 -36.23
C ARG A 66 -9.81 -20.75 -36.33
N GLY A 67 -10.15 -21.62 -37.28
CA GLY A 67 -9.48 -22.91 -37.45
C GLY A 67 -9.73 -23.87 -36.29
N LEU A 68 -10.91 -23.82 -35.66
CA LEU A 68 -11.24 -24.71 -34.55
C LEU A 68 -11.46 -26.16 -35.07
N PRO A 69 -11.02 -27.20 -34.32
CA PRO A 69 -11.06 -28.59 -34.78
C PRO A 69 -12.48 -29.10 -35.08
N LYS A 70 -13.48 -28.53 -34.42
CA LYS A 70 -14.90 -28.83 -34.60
C LYS A 70 -15.63 -27.53 -34.89
N ALA A 71 -16.21 -27.45 -36.09
CA ALA A 71 -17.09 -26.36 -36.50
C ALA A 71 -18.48 -26.97 -36.70
N ASP A 72 -19.31 -26.89 -35.68
CA ASP A 72 -20.64 -27.51 -35.61
C ASP A 72 -21.73 -26.51 -35.19
N GLY A 73 -21.39 -25.22 -35.08
CA GLY A 73 -22.33 -24.17 -34.68
C GLY A 73 -22.67 -24.17 -33.20
N ARG A 74 -21.96 -24.94 -32.37
CA ARG A 74 -22.25 -25.09 -30.93
C ARG A 74 -21.19 -24.46 -30.03
N ILE A 75 -21.63 -24.01 -28.87
CA ILE A 75 -20.77 -23.47 -27.80
C ILE A 75 -21.01 -24.27 -26.54
N ASP A 76 -19.92 -24.77 -25.95
CA ASP A 76 -19.91 -25.38 -24.63
C ASP A 76 -19.12 -24.48 -23.68
N ARG A 77 -19.53 -24.39 -22.41
CA ARG A 77 -18.85 -23.54 -21.39
C ARG A 77 -17.37 -23.84 -21.27
N GLU A 78 -16.99 -25.12 -21.30
CA GLU A 78 -15.59 -25.55 -21.23
C GLU A 78 -14.96 -25.76 -22.61
N GLY A 79 -15.74 -25.60 -23.67
CA GLY A 79 -15.38 -25.86 -25.05
C GLY A 79 -14.39 -24.87 -25.62
N ARG A 80 -13.68 -25.30 -26.68
CA ARG A 80 -12.68 -24.47 -27.36
C ARG A 80 -13.28 -23.23 -28.00
N THR A 81 -14.53 -23.30 -28.48
CA THR A 81 -15.25 -22.16 -29.05
C THR A 81 -15.35 -21.02 -28.04
N TRP A 82 -15.79 -21.29 -26.81
CA TRP A 82 -15.95 -20.27 -25.78
C TRP A 82 -14.61 -19.64 -25.38
N ARG A 83 -13.57 -20.46 -25.16
CA ARG A 83 -12.23 -19.95 -24.83
C ARG A 83 -11.70 -19.03 -25.92
N GLU A 84 -11.89 -19.41 -27.18
CA GLU A 84 -11.47 -18.59 -28.32
C GLU A 84 -12.27 -17.29 -28.41
N MET A 85 -13.59 -17.32 -28.15
CA MET A 85 -14.41 -16.11 -28.06
C MET A 85 -13.89 -15.16 -26.98
N VAL A 86 -13.55 -15.66 -25.78
CA VAL A 86 -12.98 -14.83 -24.71
C VAL A 86 -11.63 -14.21 -25.11
N ILE A 87 -10.78 -14.96 -25.82
CA ILE A 87 -9.49 -14.45 -26.36
C ILE A 87 -9.74 -13.33 -27.38
N VAL A 88 -10.66 -13.55 -28.33
CA VAL A 88 -11.01 -12.57 -29.36
C VAL A 88 -11.64 -11.34 -28.74
N PHE A 89 -12.57 -11.50 -27.80
CA PHE A 89 -13.21 -10.41 -27.08
C PHE A 89 -12.17 -9.55 -26.35
N GLY A 90 -11.22 -10.20 -25.67
CA GLY A 90 -10.14 -9.51 -24.98
C GLY A 90 -9.27 -8.65 -25.90
N LYS A 91 -9.17 -8.99 -27.19
CA LYS A 91 -8.42 -8.21 -28.21
C LYS A 91 -9.28 -7.16 -28.92
N MET A 92 -10.56 -7.44 -29.14
CA MET A 92 -11.47 -6.56 -29.88
C MET A 92 -11.86 -5.30 -29.11
N VAL A 93 -11.98 -5.39 -27.79
CA VAL A 93 -12.39 -4.28 -26.93
C VAL A 93 -11.38 -3.12 -26.93
N GLU A 94 -10.15 -3.33 -27.42
CA GLU A 94 -9.13 -2.28 -27.51
C GLU A 94 -9.38 -1.28 -28.66
N ASP A 95 -10.19 -1.63 -29.67
CA ASP A 95 -10.24 -0.90 -30.97
C ASP A 95 -11.62 -0.35 -31.41
N ILE A 96 -12.69 -0.43 -30.60
CA ILE A 96 -14.02 0.05 -31.01
C ILE A 96 -14.21 1.55 -30.72
N PRO A 97 -14.37 2.43 -31.73
CA PRO A 97 -14.61 3.86 -31.52
C PRO A 97 -15.99 4.11 -30.90
N GLY A 98 -16.07 4.92 -29.83
CA GLY A 98 -17.33 5.33 -29.19
C GLY A 98 -17.83 4.41 -28.06
N TRP A 99 -17.25 3.23 -27.88
CA TRP A 99 -17.45 2.45 -26.66
C TRP A 99 -16.62 3.05 -25.51
N PRO A 100 -17.15 3.12 -24.27
CA PRO A 100 -16.33 3.50 -23.12
C PRO A 100 -15.18 2.51 -23.04
N ARG A 101 -13.97 3.00 -23.32
CA ARG A 101 -12.76 2.19 -23.17
C ARG A 101 -12.81 1.63 -21.74
N PRO A 102 -12.72 0.29 -21.55
CA PRO A 102 -12.40 -0.19 -20.23
C PRO A 102 -11.16 0.58 -19.78
N PRO A 103 -11.10 1.06 -18.52
CA PRO A 103 -9.91 1.73 -18.03
C PRO A 103 -8.71 0.86 -18.43
N LYS A 104 -7.73 1.47 -19.14
CA LYS A 104 -6.52 0.78 -19.59
C LYS A 104 -6.11 -0.18 -18.47
N ARG A 105 -5.86 -1.46 -18.77
CA ARG A 105 -5.46 -2.49 -17.78
C ARG A 105 -4.27 -2.06 -16.91
N ASP A 106 -3.56 -1.02 -17.34
CA ASP A 106 -2.39 -0.42 -16.71
C ASP A 106 -2.68 0.81 -15.84
N VAL A 107 -3.92 1.33 -15.82
CA VAL A 107 -4.34 2.36 -14.85
C VAL A 107 -4.89 1.62 -13.64
N PRO A 108 -4.18 1.62 -12.49
CA PRO A 108 -4.68 0.95 -11.30
C PRO A 108 -6.06 1.48 -10.93
N PRO A 109 -6.99 0.61 -10.49
CA PRO A 109 -8.32 1.04 -10.10
C PRO A 109 -8.21 2.11 -9.01
N VAL A 110 -9.04 3.14 -9.15
CA VAL A 110 -9.18 4.16 -8.13
C VAL A 110 -10.28 3.72 -7.19
N LEU A 111 -9.95 3.63 -5.91
CA LEU A 111 -10.90 3.33 -4.85
C LEU A 111 -11.33 4.68 -4.25
N ASP A 112 -12.63 4.93 -4.28
CA ASP A 112 -13.22 6.12 -3.68
C ASP A 112 -13.76 5.73 -2.30
N LEU A 113 -13.23 6.35 -1.25
CA LEU A 113 -13.51 6.03 0.15
C LEU A 113 -14.17 7.22 0.84
N ASN A 114 -14.28 7.17 2.17
CA ASN A 114 -15.05 8.14 2.93
C ASN A 114 -14.46 9.56 2.86
N VAL A 115 -13.14 9.66 2.98
CA VAL A 115 -12.41 10.94 3.00
C VAL A 115 -11.32 11.04 1.96
N ILE A 116 -10.94 9.93 1.33
CA ILE A 116 -9.87 9.92 0.33
C ILE A 116 -10.28 9.19 -0.94
N ARG A 117 -9.67 9.61 -2.04
CA ARG A 117 -9.67 8.88 -3.30
C ARG A 117 -8.27 8.32 -3.53
N ILE A 118 -8.12 6.99 -3.55
CA ILE A 118 -6.83 6.32 -3.50
C ILE A 118 -6.56 5.48 -4.75
N GLN A 119 -5.33 5.55 -5.25
CA GLN A 119 -4.84 4.76 -6.38
C GLN A 119 -3.56 4.02 -6.00
N GLN A 120 -3.56 2.70 -6.14
CA GLN A 120 -2.38 1.86 -5.88
C GLN A 120 -1.39 1.92 -7.06
N ARG A 121 -0.24 2.55 -6.91
CA ARG A 121 0.77 2.74 -7.97
C ARG A 121 1.82 1.63 -8.01
N LEU A 122 2.16 1.04 -6.86
CA LEU A 122 3.01 -0.14 -6.77
C LEU A 122 2.14 -1.37 -6.46
N ARG A 123 2.05 -2.32 -7.41
CA ARG A 123 1.31 -3.57 -7.22
C ARG A 123 2.12 -4.53 -6.36
N ASN A 124 1.64 -4.78 -5.13
CA ASN A 124 2.06 -5.84 -4.20
C ASN A 124 3.38 -6.53 -4.59
N THR A 125 4.50 -5.82 -4.42
CA THR A 125 5.81 -6.38 -4.75
C THR A 125 6.43 -6.97 -3.50
N SER A 126 6.99 -8.16 -3.64
CA SER A 126 7.91 -8.72 -2.65
C SER A 126 9.34 -8.37 -3.07
N PRO A 127 10.15 -7.80 -2.17
CA PRO A 127 11.55 -7.50 -2.47
C PRO A 127 12.34 -8.80 -2.73
N ALA A 128 13.31 -8.75 -3.64
CA ALA A 128 14.11 -9.92 -4.02
C ALA A 128 15.03 -10.41 -2.89
N ASP A 129 15.56 -9.49 -2.08
CA ASP A 129 16.30 -9.79 -0.85
C ASP A 129 15.56 -9.14 0.34
N PRO A 130 14.84 -9.91 1.17
CA PRO A 130 14.07 -9.38 2.28
C PRO A 130 14.93 -9.18 3.53
N SER A 131 16.18 -8.72 3.37
CA SER A 131 17.13 -8.57 4.48
C SER A 131 17.72 -7.17 4.58
N VAL A 132 17.84 -6.67 5.81
CA VAL A 132 18.29 -5.30 6.09
C VAL A 132 19.17 -5.26 7.34
N LEU A 133 19.99 -4.24 7.46
CA LEU A 133 20.82 -4.02 8.64
C LEU A 133 20.02 -3.32 9.74
N SER A 134 20.21 -3.76 10.97
CA SER A 134 19.57 -3.22 12.16
C SER A 134 20.50 -3.29 13.38
N ILE A 135 20.05 -2.84 14.53
CA ILE A 135 20.75 -3.00 15.82
C ILE A 135 20.21 -4.25 16.53
N ALA A 136 21.13 -5.06 17.06
CA ALA A 136 20.80 -6.25 17.83
C ALA A 136 20.11 -5.86 19.14
N PRO A 137 18.89 -6.34 19.44
CA PRO A 137 18.19 -5.93 20.65
C PRO A 137 18.95 -6.22 21.95
N ALA A 138 19.65 -7.36 22.01
CA ALA A 138 20.50 -7.73 23.16
C ALA A 138 21.62 -6.71 23.44
N SER A 139 22.09 -5.99 22.42
CA SER A 139 23.13 -4.96 22.58
C SER A 139 22.60 -3.64 23.15
N VAL A 140 21.28 -3.43 23.13
CA VAL A 140 20.61 -2.25 23.70
C VAL A 140 20.29 -2.42 25.18
N MET A 141 20.10 -3.67 25.64
CA MET A 141 19.77 -3.97 27.04
C MET A 141 20.67 -3.28 28.08
N PRO A 142 22.01 -3.21 27.93
CA PRO A 142 22.87 -2.51 28.89
C PRO A 142 22.58 -1.00 29.01
N PHE A 143 21.92 -0.39 28.04
CA PHE A 143 21.60 1.04 28.01
C PHE A 143 20.21 1.35 28.61
N LEU A 144 19.35 0.33 28.75
CA LEU A 144 18.05 0.48 29.43
C LEU A 144 18.18 0.57 30.95
N PHE A 145 19.26 0.01 31.51
CA PHE A 145 19.51 0.00 32.94
C PHE A 145 20.67 0.93 33.29
N ARG A 146 20.58 1.59 34.45
CA ARG A 146 21.66 2.42 34.99
C ARG A 146 22.25 1.79 36.26
N PRO A 147 23.58 1.85 36.45
CA PRO A 147 24.57 2.46 35.56
C PRO A 147 24.85 1.64 34.29
N VAL A 148 25.11 2.31 33.16
CA VAL A 148 25.52 1.64 31.92
C VAL A 148 26.91 1.02 32.12
N ARG A 149 27.08 -0.24 31.72
CA ARG A 149 28.36 -0.94 31.82
C ARG A 149 29.45 -0.21 31.02
N LYS A 150 30.62 0.02 31.62
CA LYS A 150 31.79 0.59 30.92
C LYS A 150 32.11 -0.22 29.67
N GLY A 151 32.20 0.44 28.52
CA GLY A 151 32.47 -0.20 27.23
C GLY A 151 31.28 -0.94 26.60
N ALA A 152 30.05 -0.70 27.07
CA ALA A 152 28.86 -1.17 26.36
C ALA A 152 28.84 -0.62 24.93
N MET A 153 28.53 -1.49 23.96
CA MET A 153 28.55 -1.20 22.54
C MET A 153 27.30 -1.78 21.88
N LEU A 154 26.77 -1.07 20.89
CA LEU A 154 25.73 -1.60 20.03
C LEU A 154 26.36 -2.59 19.03
N ALA A 155 25.60 -3.62 18.67
CA ALA A 155 26.02 -4.61 17.70
C ALA A 155 25.10 -4.55 16.48
N PRO A 156 25.66 -4.56 15.25
CA PRO A 156 24.84 -4.69 14.05
C PRO A 156 24.21 -6.09 14.01
N LEU A 157 22.99 -6.17 13.46
CA LEU A 157 22.27 -7.40 13.19
C LEU A 157 21.68 -7.33 11.78
N LYS A 158 21.92 -8.36 10.97
CA LYS A 158 21.20 -8.52 9.71
C LYS A 158 19.87 -9.23 10.02
N VAL A 159 18.76 -8.56 9.77
CA VAL A 159 17.41 -9.09 10.01
C VAL A 159 16.74 -9.42 8.69
N THR A 160 15.90 -10.44 8.69
CA THR A 160 15.16 -10.89 7.49
C THR A 160 13.68 -10.96 7.82
N GLY A 161 12.85 -10.39 6.95
CA GLY A 161 11.41 -10.29 7.16
C GLY A 161 10.69 -10.13 5.83
N ALA A 162 9.77 -11.06 5.53
CA ALA A 162 9.02 -11.02 4.29
C ALA A 162 7.89 -9.98 4.39
N ILE A 163 7.82 -9.08 3.40
CA ILE A 163 6.80 -8.04 3.31
C ILE A 163 6.13 -7.99 1.94
N ARG A 164 4.92 -7.42 1.93
CA ARG A 164 4.21 -6.93 0.77
C ARG A 164 4.24 -5.40 0.78
N GLN A 165 4.74 -4.79 -0.29
CA GLN A 165 4.85 -3.34 -0.39
C GLN A 165 3.75 -2.74 -1.27
N PHE A 166 3.20 -1.63 -0.81
CA PHE A 166 2.22 -0.82 -1.51
C PHE A 166 2.68 0.64 -1.56
N LEU A 167 2.37 1.29 -2.67
CA LEU A 167 2.50 2.73 -2.83
C LEU A 167 1.15 3.28 -3.25
N PHE A 168 0.57 4.14 -2.43
CA PHE A 168 -0.72 4.75 -2.65
C PHE A 168 -0.55 6.21 -3.01
N ARG A 169 -1.16 6.61 -4.14
CA ARG A 169 -1.43 8.02 -4.46
C ARG A 169 -2.82 8.35 -3.92
N ILE A 170 -2.91 9.36 -3.09
CA ILE A 170 -4.12 9.78 -2.40
C ILE A 170 -4.50 11.18 -2.89
N GLU A 171 -5.73 11.35 -3.36
CA GLU A 171 -6.34 12.66 -3.59
C GLU A 171 -7.24 12.98 -2.41
N LYS A 172 -7.02 14.14 -1.78
CA LYS A 172 -7.80 14.61 -0.64
C LYS A 172 -7.76 16.13 -0.59
N ASN A 173 -8.90 16.78 -0.36
CA ASN A 173 -9.01 18.24 -0.21
C ASN A 173 -8.36 19.02 -1.38
N GLY A 174 -8.43 18.49 -2.61
CA GLY A 174 -7.82 19.10 -3.80
C GLY A 174 -6.29 18.96 -3.89
N ALA A 175 -5.66 18.25 -2.95
CA ALA A 175 -4.22 17.98 -2.93
C ALA A 175 -3.92 16.51 -3.22
N ILE A 176 -2.68 16.24 -3.64
CA ILE A 176 -2.14 14.91 -3.85
C ILE A 176 -1.21 14.60 -2.67
N PHE A 177 -1.37 13.42 -2.09
CA PHE A 177 -0.51 12.85 -1.07
C PHE A 177 -0.02 11.48 -1.50
N TRP A 178 1.07 11.03 -0.89
CA TRP A 178 1.63 9.71 -1.12
C TRP A 178 1.86 8.98 0.19
N VAL A 179 1.50 7.70 0.22
CA VAL A 179 1.68 6.83 1.38
C VAL A 179 2.28 5.52 0.92
N GLY A 180 3.39 5.15 1.53
CA GLY A 180 3.96 3.82 1.40
C GLY A 180 3.46 2.92 2.52
N VAL A 181 3.18 1.65 2.21
CA VAL A 181 2.77 0.66 3.22
C VAL A 181 3.57 -0.61 3.04
N ALA A 182 4.07 -1.16 4.16
CA ALA A 182 4.62 -2.50 4.23
C ALA A 182 3.77 -3.37 5.13
N VAL A 183 3.32 -4.51 4.60
CA VAL A 183 2.55 -5.50 5.34
C VAL A 183 3.40 -6.76 5.51
N PRO A 184 3.79 -7.14 6.74
CA PRO A 184 4.41 -8.42 7.00
C PRO A 184 3.58 -9.60 6.45
N VAL A 185 4.25 -10.57 5.84
CA VAL A 185 3.58 -11.78 5.34
C VAL A 185 3.06 -12.58 6.53
N GLY A 186 1.76 -12.82 6.56
CA GLY A 186 1.08 -13.49 7.66
C GLY A 186 0.27 -12.56 8.56
N THR A 187 0.29 -11.25 8.33
CA THR A 187 -0.60 -10.31 9.03
C THR A 187 -2.06 -10.66 8.78
N ILE A 188 -2.78 -10.97 9.87
CA ILE A 188 -4.23 -11.25 9.88
C ILE A 188 -5.02 -10.20 10.67
N ASP A 189 -4.35 -9.45 11.53
CA ASP A 189 -4.94 -8.40 12.35
C ASP A 189 -4.53 -7.04 11.80
N PHE A 190 -5.54 -6.29 11.36
CA PHE A 190 -5.40 -4.95 10.80
C PHE A 190 -6.03 -3.88 11.70
N SER A 191 -6.46 -4.25 12.91
CA SER A 191 -6.92 -3.29 13.91
C SER A 191 -5.78 -2.48 14.53
N ARG A 192 -4.53 -2.78 14.14
CA ARG A 192 -3.31 -2.16 14.65
C ARG A 192 -2.38 -1.80 13.50
N ALA A 193 -1.74 -0.64 13.61
CA ALA A 193 -0.74 -0.19 12.66
C ALA A 193 0.39 0.55 13.37
N TYR A 194 1.52 0.63 12.69
CA TYR A 194 2.63 1.48 13.08
C TYR A 194 2.86 2.54 12.01
N ILE A 195 3.09 3.78 12.41
CA ILE A 195 3.35 4.88 11.47
C ILE A 195 4.77 5.37 11.68
N PHE A 196 5.54 5.44 10.60
CA PHE A 196 6.87 6.04 10.62
C PHE A 196 6.90 7.31 9.77
N PHE A 197 7.26 8.43 10.38
CA PHE A 197 7.46 9.69 9.67
C PHE A 197 8.93 9.82 9.29
N HIS A 198 9.23 9.95 8.00
CA HIS A 198 10.60 10.12 7.54
C HIS A 198 11.08 11.57 7.74
N PRO A 199 12.40 11.82 7.83
CA PRO A 199 12.99 13.15 7.73
C PRO A 199 12.68 13.83 6.41
N ASP A 200 12.58 15.15 6.43
CA ASP A 200 12.40 15.95 5.21
C ASP A 200 13.50 15.69 4.17
N THR A 201 13.12 15.79 2.91
CA THR A 201 14.07 15.89 1.81
C THR A 201 14.86 17.20 1.91
N ILE A 202 16.13 17.16 1.55
CA ILE A 202 17.08 18.25 1.84
C ILE A 202 16.78 19.55 1.05
N SER A 203 15.99 19.49 -0.04
CA SER A 203 15.75 20.67 -0.88
C SER A 203 14.29 20.91 -1.26
N GLN A 204 13.87 22.18 -1.31
CA GLN A 204 12.55 22.61 -1.83
C GLN A 204 12.32 22.18 -3.29
N THR A 205 13.38 21.99 -4.08
CA THR A 205 13.30 21.45 -5.44
C THR A 205 12.79 20.01 -5.48
N ASP A 206 12.91 19.27 -4.38
CA ASP A 206 12.33 17.92 -4.26
C ASP A 206 10.81 18.01 -4.07
N ASP A 207 10.29 18.98 -3.31
CA ASP A 207 8.83 19.16 -3.11
C ASP A 207 8.09 19.41 -4.43
N ALA A 208 8.71 20.13 -5.39
CA ALA A 208 8.12 20.34 -6.72
C ALA A 208 7.89 19.03 -7.50
N LYS A 209 8.67 17.99 -7.20
CA LYS A 209 8.55 16.65 -7.82
C LYS A 209 7.59 15.72 -7.09
N TYR A 210 7.08 16.14 -5.92
CA TYR A 210 6.20 15.35 -5.07
C TYR A 210 4.88 14.93 -5.75
N PRO A 211 4.16 15.80 -6.49
CA PRO A 211 2.89 15.40 -7.13
C PRO A 211 3.04 14.23 -8.10
N ALA A 212 4.18 14.15 -8.79
CA ALA A 212 4.53 13.06 -9.70
C ALA A 212 5.26 11.89 -9.03
N PHE A 213 5.67 12.04 -7.76
CA PHE A 213 6.46 11.09 -6.99
C PHE A 213 7.74 10.66 -7.72
N THR A 214 8.57 11.64 -8.10
CA THR A 214 9.82 11.40 -8.85
C THR A 214 11.04 11.93 -8.11
N GLY A 215 12.24 11.58 -8.59
CA GLY A 215 13.50 12.00 -7.98
C GLY A 215 13.68 11.35 -6.60
N ARG A 216 14.10 12.13 -5.60
CA ARG A 216 14.39 11.59 -4.26
C ARG A 216 13.21 10.89 -3.59
N TRP A 217 11.98 11.25 -3.92
CA TRP A 217 10.79 10.58 -3.38
C TRP A 217 10.78 9.09 -3.73
N GLU A 218 11.00 8.77 -5.01
CA GLU A 218 11.06 7.41 -5.52
C GLU A 218 12.40 6.74 -5.19
N GLU A 219 13.51 7.47 -5.37
CA GLU A 219 14.87 6.90 -5.29
C GLU A 219 15.35 6.66 -3.85
N SER A 220 14.87 7.46 -2.89
CA SER A 220 15.40 7.47 -1.52
C SER A 220 14.32 7.36 -0.46
N VAL A 221 13.30 8.23 -0.49
CA VAL A 221 12.30 8.30 0.59
C VAL A 221 11.43 7.04 0.59
N HIS A 222 11.07 6.52 -0.58
CA HIS A 222 10.32 5.27 -0.69
C HIS A 222 11.03 4.09 -0.01
N ASN A 223 12.36 4.08 0.07
CA ASN A 223 13.11 3.00 0.70
C ASN A 223 12.84 2.82 2.21
N TYR A 224 12.31 3.85 2.91
CA TYR A 224 11.87 3.67 4.30
C TYR A 224 10.79 2.59 4.42
N VAL A 225 9.92 2.44 3.43
CA VAL A 225 8.88 1.39 3.41
C VAL A 225 9.52 0.01 3.44
N PHE A 226 10.52 -0.20 2.58
CA PHE A 226 11.26 -1.45 2.53
C PHE A 226 12.07 -1.68 3.81
N TYR A 227 12.95 -0.75 4.19
CA TYR A 227 13.89 -0.95 5.29
C TYR A 227 13.20 -1.15 6.64
N LEU A 228 12.19 -0.34 6.93
CA LEU A 228 11.46 -0.42 8.18
C LEU A 228 10.40 -1.53 8.13
N GLY A 229 9.86 -1.81 6.95
CA GLY A 229 8.93 -2.93 6.74
C GLY A 229 9.58 -4.28 7.03
N VAL A 230 10.80 -4.51 6.54
CA VAL A 230 11.56 -5.73 6.84
C VAL A 230 11.87 -5.84 8.34
N GLN A 231 12.28 -4.74 8.97
CA GLN A 231 12.51 -4.70 10.42
C GLN A 231 11.22 -4.95 11.22
N MET A 232 10.08 -4.41 10.78
CA MET A 232 8.77 -4.70 11.36
C MET A 232 8.46 -6.18 11.23
N ALA A 233 8.53 -6.75 10.02
CA ALA A 233 8.18 -8.14 9.76
C ALA A 233 9.06 -9.15 10.52
N ALA A 234 10.31 -8.80 10.81
CA ALA A 234 11.19 -9.61 11.64
C ALA A 234 10.76 -9.65 13.13
N MET A 235 9.96 -8.69 13.59
CA MET A 235 9.56 -8.54 14.99
C MET A 235 8.07 -8.71 15.26
N LYS A 236 7.22 -8.17 14.39
CA LYS A 236 5.77 -8.08 14.58
C LYS A 236 5.04 -8.24 13.25
N GLN A 237 3.90 -8.92 13.31
CA GLN A 237 2.97 -9.08 12.19
C GLN A 237 1.98 -7.91 12.15
N MET A 238 2.49 -6.68 12.00
CA MET A 238 1.72 -5.43 12.07
C MET A 238 2.00 -4.56 10.85
N VAL A 239 0.97 -3.90 10.32
CA VAL A 239 1.09 -3.01 9.16
C VAL A 239 1.96 -1.81 9.52
N LEU A 240 2.95 -1.52 8.68
CA LEU A 240 3.73 -0.29 8.73
C LEU A 240 3.23 0.69 7.65
N ILE A 241 2.89 1.90 8.07
CA ILE A 241 2.50 3.01 7.21
C ILE A 241 3.62 4.06 7.24
N VAL A 242 4.04 4.52 6.07
CA VAL A 242 5.02 5.59 5.90
C VAL A 242 4.39 6.70 5.06
N PRO A 243 3.76 7.71 5.70
CA PRO A 243 3.29 8.87 4.96
C PRO A 243 4.48 9.67 4.43
N PHE A 244 4.44 10.01 3.15
CA PHE A 244 5.50 10.80 2.53
C PHE A 244 5.21 12.29 2.73
N MET A 245 5.85 12.89 3.74
CA MET A 245 5.58 14.25 4.18
C MET A 245 6.52 15.23 3.50
N THR A 246 5.95 16.21 2.79
CA THR A 246 6.71 17.34 2.23
C THR A 246 7.13 18.31 3.33
N TRP A 247 8.08 19.20 3.02
CA TRP A 247 8.42 20.28 3.94
C TRP A 247 7.19 21.16 4.24
N ALA A 248 6.36 21.42 3.22
CA ALA A 248 5.15 22.22 3.34
C ALA A 248 4.13 21.66 4.34
N SER A 249 4.13 20.34 4.59
CA SER A 249 3.21 19.71 5.55
C SER A 249 3.36 20.22 6.98
N ARG A 250 4.50 20.85 7.31
CA ARG A 250 4.72 21.57 8.57
C ARG A 250 3.79 22.77 8.77
N ALA A 251 3.17 23.29 7.72
CA ALA A 251 2.14 24.33 7.84
C ALA A 251 0.85 23.79 8.48
N ASN A 252 0.68 22.46 8.51
CA ASN A 252 -0.44 21.75 9.10
C ASN A 252 -1.81 22.18 8.55
N SER A 253 -1.88 22.50 7.25
CA SER A 253 -3.15 22.74 6.56
C SER A 253 -3.68 21.45 5.94
N SER A 254 -4.99 21.38 5.72
CA SER A 254 -5.67 20.22 5.09
C SER A 254 -5.22 19.92 3.65
N THR A 255 -4.50 20.85 3.01
CA THR A 255 -3.94 20.73 1.65
C THR A 255 -2.44 20.41 1.63
N THR A 256 -1.77 20.48 2.78
CA THR A 256 -0.31 20.23 2.88
C THR A 256 0.03 19.07 3.80
N ASN A 257 -0.81 18.77 4.78
CA ASN A 257 -0.69 17.62 5.67
C ASN A 257 -1.92 16.71 5.50
N LEU A 258 -1.66 15.47 5.06
CA LEU A 258 -2.67 14.43 4.83
C LEU A 258 -3.61 14.23 6.03
N PHE A 259 -3.10 14.36 7.26
CA PHE A 259 -3.83 14.07 8.48
C PHE A 259 -4.38 15.30 9.20
N ALA A 260 -4.11 16.53 8.72
CA ALA A 260 -4.51 17.76 9.42
C ALA A 260 -6.03 17.94 9.55
N ASP A 261 -6.79 17.27 8.69
CA ASP A 261 -8.25 17.23 8.72
C ASP A 261 -8.69 15.76 8.70
N ARG A 262 -9.71 15.39 9.50
CA ARG A 262 -10.24 14.01 9.60
C ARG A 262 -9.15 12.92 9.65
N GLY A 263 -8.14 13.10 10.49
CA GLY A 263 -6.93 12.27 10.51
C GLY A 263 -7.18 10.78 10.79
N ILE A 264 -8.16 10.46 11.65
CA ILE A 264 -8.53 9.07 11.97
C ILE A 264 -9.23 8.41 10.79
N ASP A 265 -10.26 9.05 10.22
CA ASP A 265 -10.95 8.55 9.03
C ASP A 265 -9.97 8.32 7.88
N THR A 266 -8.96 9.20 7.75
CA THR A 266 -7.92 9.07 6.73
C THR A 266 -7.05 7.83 6.95
N LEU A 267 -6.72 7.50 8.20
CA LEU A 267 -5.98 6.28 8.53
C LEU A 267 -6.81 5.03 8.31
N ASP A 268 -8.09 5.06 8.72
CA ASP A 268 -9.01 3.96 8.51
C ASP A 268 -9.17 3.67 7.01
N ASP A 269 -9.38 4.71 6.20
CA ASP A 269 -9.44 4.59 4.73
C ASP A 269 -8.13 4.06 4.12
N ILE A 270 -6.95 4.41 4.65
CA ILE A 270 -5.67 3.82 4.20
C ILE A 270 -5.64 2.32 4.50
N MET A 271 -6.03 1.91 5.70
CA MET A 271 -6.09 0.50 6.09
C MET A 271 -7.11 -0.27 5.25
N ILE A 272 -8.23 0.36 4.93
CA ILE A 272 -9.22 -0.16 4.00
C ILE A 272 -8.61 -0.43 2.62
N ALA A 273 -7.84 0.52 2.10
CA ALA A 273 -7.13 0.36 0.84
C ALA A 273 -6.09 -0.76 0.88
N VAL A 274 -5.42 -0.97 2.03
CA VAL A 274 -4.50 -2.09 2.24
C VAL A 274 -5.23 -3.43 2.15
N HIS A 275 -6.37 -3.58 2.83
CA HIS A 275 -7.21 -4.78 2.75
C HIS A 275 -7.61 -5.11 1.31
N HIS A 276 -8.11 -4.10 0.59
CA HIS A 276 -8.51 -4.24 -0.80
C HIS A 276 -7.33 -4.66 -1.68
N SER A 277 -6.15 -4.05 -1.48
CA SER A 277 -4.92 -4.36 -2.22
C SER A 277 -4.37 -5.75 -1.94
N LEU A 278 -4.68 -6.32 -0.78
CA LEU A 278 -4.33 -7.70 -0.42
C LEU A 278 -5.32 -8.74 -0.95
N GLY A 279 -6.51 -8.31 -1.40
CA GLY A 279 -7.60 -9.20 -1.79
C GLY A 279 -8.22 -9.95 -0.62
N VAL A 280 -8.11 -9.41 0.60
CA VAL A 280 -8.67 -10.02 1.82
C VAL A 280 -10.10 -9.54 2.00
N ASN A 281 -11.00 -10.46 2.35
CA ASN A 281 -12.43 -10.16 2.49
C ASN A 281 -12.68 -9.16 3.63
N PHE A 282 -13.51 -8.17 3.36
CA PHE A 282 -13.64 -6.95 4.17
C PHE A 282 -14.42 -7.13 5.48
N ASP A 283 -15.22 -8.18 5.56
CA ASP A 283 -16.19 -8.43 6.65
C ASP A 283 -15.54 -8.55 8.05
N ARG A 284 -14.21 -8.57 8.12
CA ARG A 284 -13.44 -8.68 9.36
C ARG A 284 -12.72 -7.39 9.78
N TYR A 285 -12.75 -6.32 8.96
CA TYR A 285 -12.13 -5.06 9.34
C TYR A 285 -13.05 -4.29 10.30
N GLY A 286 -12.73 -4.33 11.59
CA GLY A 286 -13.47 -3.64 12.65
C GLY A 286 -12.93 -2.25 13.01
N GLY A 287 -12.22 -1.61 12.08
CA GLY A 287 -11.58 -0.31 12.26
C GLY A 287 -10.22 -0.36 12.99
N LEU A 288 -9.47 0.73 12.88
CA LEU A 288 -8.18 0.93 13.55
C LEU A 288 -8.37 1.25 15.05
N ARG A 289 -7.70 0.52 15.93
CA ARG A 289 -7.86 0.62 17.40
C ARG A 289 -6.59 1.06 18.12
N GLN A 290 -5.42 0.70 17.59
CA GLN A 290 -4.14 1.08 18.18
C GLN A 290 -3.14 1.47 17.12
N VAL A 291 -2.43 2.55 17.40
CA VAL A 291 -1.38 3.10 16.55
C VAL A 291 -0.15 3.36 17.41
N GLY A 292 0.98 2.82 16.97
CA GLY A 292 2.29 3.33 17.39
C GLY A 292 2.81 4.30 16.35
N VAL A 293 3.47 5.37 16.77
CA VAL A 293 4.10 6.31 15.86
C VAL A 293 5.57 6.49 16.21
N SER A 294 6.42 6.63 15.20
CA SER A 294 7.82 6.94 15.42
C SER A 294 8.45 7.79 14.33
N SER A 295 9.50 8.50 14.67
CA SER A 295 10.22 9.35 13.74
C SER A 295 11.59 9.75 14.30
N TYR A 296 12.40 10.34 13.43
CA TYR A 296 13.70 10.90 13.75
C TYR A 296 13.93 12.16 12.90
N SER A 297 14.92 12.96 13.29
CA SER A 297 15.27 14.22 12.65
C SER A 297 14.10 15.21 12.56
N SER A 298 14.10 15.98 11.48
CA SER A 298 12.98 16.81 11.03
C SER A 298 11.63 16.10 10.99
N GLY A 299 11.60 14.77 10.80
CA GLY A 299 10.36 13.99 10.75
C GLY A 299 9.57 14.01 12.07
N VAL A 300 10.25 14.26 13.20
CA VAL A 300 9.59 14.37 14.52
C VAL A 300 8.56 15.50 14.55
N ASN A 301 8.75 16.57 13.76
CA ASN A 301 7.73 17.61 13.62
C ASN A 301 6.43 17.06 13.03
N HIS A 302 6.53 16.18 12.03
CA HIS A 302 5.35 15.57 11.39
C HIS A 302 4.66 14.61 12.35
N LEU A 303 5.44 13.83 13.10
CA LEU A 303 4.92 12.93 14.13
C LEU A 303 4.15 13.71 15.19
N PHE A 304 4.74 14.74 15.80
CA PHE A 304 4.06 15.47 16.89
C PHE A 304 2.83 16.23 16.38
N ARG A 305 2.84 16.75 15.15
CA ARG A 305 1.62 17.32 14.54
C ARG A 305 0.54 16.28 14.31
N PHE A 306 0.91 15.11 13.80
CA PHE A 306 -0.02 13.99 13.67
C PHE A 306 -0.59 13.62 15.04
N ALA A 307 0.25 13.52 16.07
CA ALA A 307 -0.15 13.22 17.43
C ALA A 307 -1.08 14.28 18.04
N GLU A 308 -0.86 15.57 17.76
CA GLU A 308 -1.74 16.66 18.16
C GLU A 308 -3.13 16.57 17.49
N VAL A 309 -3.19 16.16 16.22
CA VAL A 309 -4.44 16.08 15.46
C VAL A 309 -5.21 14.80 15.75
N VAL A 310 -4.51 13.66 15.88
CA VAL A 310 -5.12 12.33 15.98
C VAL A 310 -5.19 11.82 17.42
N GLY A 311 -4.30 12.27 18.30
CA GLY A 311 -4.17 11.79 19.68
C GLY A 311 -5.02 12.53 20.71
N GLY A 312 -5.96 13.39 20.29
CA GLY A 312 -6.83 14.15 21.18
C GLY A 312 -7.60 13.26 22.18
N ALA A 313 -8.12 13.86 23.25
CA ALA A 313 -8.69 13.14 24.40
C ALA A 313 -9.82 12.15 24.04
N ASP A 314 -10.60 12.46 23.00
CA ASP A 314 -11.70 11.62 22.54
C ASP A 314 -11.23 10.41 21.71
N ASN A 315 -9.96 10.41 21.29
CA ASN A 315 -9.40 9.47 20.32
C ASN A 315 -8.04 8.92 20.80
N ALA A 316 -8.09 8.11 21.85
CA ALA A 316 -6.91 7.46 22.43
C ALA A 316 -6.40 6.26 21.60
N ILE A 317 -6.35 6.37 20.27
CA ILE A 317 -5.81 5.29 19.41
C ILE A 317 -4.29 5.28 19.40
N ILE A 318 -3.63 6.42 19.60
CA ILE A 318 -2.17 6.48 19.72
C ILE A 318 -1.77 5.94 21.09
N ARG A 319 -1.12 4.77 21.10
CA ARG A 319 -0.67 4.10 22.34
C ARG A 319 0.83 4.20 22.55
N GLU A 320 1.57 4.61 21.53
CA GLU A 320 3.01 4.76 21.61
C GLU A 320 3.52 5.88 20.71
N GLN A 321 4.46 6.67 21.24
CA GLN A 321 5.27 7.64 20.48
C GLN A 321 6.75 7.32 20.73
N ILE A 322 7.51 7.10 19.65
CA ILE A 322 8.97 6.91 19.71
C ILE A 322 9.67 8.00 18.92
N ASP A 323 10.41 8.82 19.64
CA ASP A 323 11.26 9.86 19.09
C ASP A 323 12.70 9.37 19.10
N PHE A 324 13.29 9.27 17.91
CA PHE A 324 14.61 8.70 17.70
C PHE A 324 15.76 9.70 17.70
N ASP A 325 15.60 10.98 18.09
CA ASP A 325 16.72 11.92 18.31
C ASP A 325 16.32 13.40 18.54
N SER A 326 15.06 13.76 18.82
CA SER A 326 14.63 15.18 18.83
C SER A 326 15.36 16.08 19.82
N ALA A 327 16.09 15.49 20.78
CA ALA A 327 17.00 16.24 21.65
C ALA A 327 18.04 17.07 20.87
N TYR A 328 18.33 16.73 19.61
CA TYR A 328 19.20 17.49 18.71
C TYR A 328 18.50 18.60 17.94
N MET A 329 17.16 18.62 17.93
CA MET A 329 16.42 19.66 17.22
C MET A 329 16.63 21.01 17.92
N THR A 330 16.85 22.06 17.14
CA THR A 330 16.98 23.44 17.64
C THR A 330 15.66 24.19 17.69
N ASN A 331 14.66 23.76 16.90
CA ASN A 331 13.38 24.43 16.68
C ASN A 331 12.22 23.89 17.55
N ARG A 332 10.97 24.27 17.22
CA ARG A 332 9.73 23.78 17.86
C ARG A 332 9.64 22.24 17.84
N HIS A 333 8.76 21.67 18.68
CA HIS A 333 8.47 20.22 18.73
C HIS A 333 9.65 19.34 19.15
N LYS A 334 10.38 19.74 20.21
CA LYS A 334 11.43 18.91 20.87
C LYS A 334 10.92 17.95 21.94
N VAL A 335 9.65 18.06 22.29
CA VAL A 335 9.02 17.27 23.35
C VAL A 335 7.72 16.75 22.77
N ALA A 336 7.50 15.45 22.92
CA ALA A 336 6.29 14.80 22.45
C ALA A 336 5.06 15.38 23.16
N PRO A 337 3.94 15.59 22.46
CA PRO A 337 2.68 15.94 23.10
C PRO A 337 2.28 14.82 24.07
N VAL A 338 1.76 15.21 25.23
CA VAL A 338 1.27 14.28 26.24
C VAL A 338 -0.11 13.80 25.82
N LEU A 339 -0.20 12.54 25.41
CA LEU A 339 -1.46 11.92 25.01
C LEU A 339 -1.97 10.94 26.08
N PRO A 340 -3.29 10.84 26.32
CA PRO A 340 -3.84 9.87 27.26
C PRO A 340 -3.45 8.43 26.90
N TYR A 341 -2.98 7.66 27.90
CA TYR A 341 -2.64 6.24 27.75
C TYR A 341 -1.52 5.95 26.73
N CYS A 342 -0.77 6.95 26.31
CA CYS A 342 0.34 6.79 25.36
C CYS A 342 1.67 6.62 26.11
N VAL A 343 2.40 5.56 25.77
CA VAL A 343 3.79 5.39 26.18
C VAL A 343 4.68 6.27 25.30
N ASN A 344 5.65 6.95 25.90
CA ASN A 344 6.57 7.81 25.17
C ASN A 344 8.01 7.30 25.36
N TRP A 345 8.72 7.14 24.26
CA TRP A 345 10.14 6.83 24.21
C TRP A 345 10.91 7.95 23.51
N ASN A 346 12.04 8.35 24.09
CA ASN A 346 13.04 9.19 23.46
C ASN A 346 14.36 8.44 23.42
N VAL A 347 14.81 8.07 22.23
CA VAL A 347 16.10 7.43 21.95
C VAL A 347 17.06 8.51 21.48
N THR A 348 18.14 8.76 22.21
CA THR A 348 18.97 9.94 21.95
C THR A 348 20.41 9.78 22.41
N GLN A 349 21.33 10.53 21.79
CA GLN A 349 22.71 10.70 22.26
C GLN A 349 22.93 11.97 23.08
N SER A 350 21.86 12.70 23.38
CA SER A 350 21.88 13.79 24.36
C SER A 350 21.31 13.26 25.67
N PRO A 351 22.09 13.24 26.76
CA PRO A 351 21.60 12.69 28.02
C PRO A 351 20.40 13.51 28.53
N PRO A 352 19.38 12.86 29.13
CA PRO A 352 18.29 13.60 29.77
C PRO A 352 18.87 14.50 30.88
N ARG A 353 18.27 15.68 31.05
CA ARG A 353 18.68 16.64 32.10
C ARG A 353 18.68 16.01 33.49
N PHE A 354 17.78 15.07 33.74
CA PHE A 354 17.67 14.32 35.00
C PHE A 354 17.97 12.83 34.80
N LYS A 355 18.72 12.24 35.72
CA LYS A 355 19.03 10.80 35.68
C LYS A 355 17.76 9.98 35.99
N GLY A 356 17.54 8.90 35.22
CA GLY A 356 16.48 7.94 35.51
C GLY A 356 15.08 8.32 35.02
N GLN A 357 14.96 9.29 34.11
CA GLN A 357 13.67 9.63 33.51
C GLN A 357 13.14 8.43 32.70
N LEU A 358 11.99 7.90 33.11
CA LEU A 358 11.29 6.84 32.38
C LEU A 358 11.01 7.29 30.94
N GLY A 359 11.08 6.35 30.00
CA GLY A 359 10.90 6.63 28.58
C GLY A 359 12.11 7.27 27.89
N TRP A 360 13.30 7.27 28.51
CA TRP A 360 14.54 7.75 27.87
C TRP A 360 15.55 6.63 27.69
N LEU A 361 16.03 6.45 26.45
CA LEU A 361 17.13 5.56 26.10
C LEU A 361 18.32 6.40 25.60
N TYR A 362 19.31 6.56 26.48
CA TYR A 362 20.53 7.30 26.15
C TYR A 362 21.57 6.37 25.50
N LEU A 363 21.92 6.66 24.24
CA LEU A 363 22.89 5.92 23.45
C LEU A 363 24.07 6.85 23.09
N PRO A 364 25.19 6.81 23.85
CA PRO A 364 26.32 7.70 23.61
C PRO A 364 26.97 7.42 22.24
N HIS A 365 27.64 8.41 21.65
CA HIS A 365 28.22 8.30 20.31
C HIS A 365 29.16 7.11 20.17
N GLU A 366 29.96 6.84 21.19
CA GLU A 366 30.95 5.74 21.20
C GLU A 366 30.28 4.37 21.08
N ALA A 367 29.03 4.22 21.56
CA ALA A 367 28.29 2.96 21.47
C ALA A 367 28.04 2.52 20.02
N PHE A 368 28.04 3.45 19.06
CA PHE A 368 27.86 3.18 17.63
C PHE A 368 29.15 2.79 16.92
N GLY A 369 30.30 2.70 17.62
CA GLY A 369 31.60 2.45 17.00
C GLY A 369 31.68 1.15 16.18
N LYS A 370 30.85 0.14 16.52
CA LYS A 370 30.75 -1.14 15.77
C LYS A 370 29.61 -1.16 14.75
N VAL A 371 28.72 -0.18 14.80
CA VAL A 371 27.59 -0.01 13.89
C VAL A 371 28.05 0.94 12.78
N VAL A 372 28.87 0.43 11.86
CA VAL A 372 29.37 1.19 10.71
C VAL A 372 28.63 0.70 9.48
N ASN A 373 27.73 1.53 8.95
CA ASN A 373 27.14 1.35 7.63
C ASN A 373 27.42 2.58 6.78
N GLY A 374 28.55 2.57 6.05
CA GLY A 374 28.89 3.60 5.07
C GLY A 374 28.93 5.05 5.62
N LYS A 375 28.48 6.00 4.79
CA LYS A 375 28.52 7.46 5.01
C LYS A 375 27.41 8.01 5.93
N GLN A 376 26.58 7.16 6.55
CA GLN A 376 25.52 7.65 7.43
C GLN A 376 26.12 8.20 8.74
N ASP A 377 25.68 9.41 9.11
CA ASP A 377 25.97 9.97 10.42
C ASP A 377 25.22 9.19 11.52
N THR A 378 25.56 9.45 12.78
CA THR A 378 24.95 8.70 13.89
C THR A 378 23.45 8.94 14.02
N HIS A 379 23.01 10.13 13.59
CA HIS A 379 21.61 10.54 13.50
C HIS A 379 20.82 9.59 12.59
N GLY A 380 21.28 9.39 11.34
CA GLY A 380 20.71 8.44 10.41
C GLY A 380 20.75 7.00 10.89
N LYS A 381 21.80 6.60 11.62
CA LYS A 381 21.91 5.24 12.19
C LYS A 381 20.84 4.97 13.25
N ILE A 382 20.56 5.93 14.12
CA ILE A 382 19.53 5.76 15.16
C ILE A 382 18.17 5.59 14.48
N GLY A 383 17.77 6.54 13.63
CA GLY A 383 16.46 6.50 12.97
C GLY A 383 16.23 5.25 12.12
N ASN A 384 17.26 4.78 11.40
CA ASN A 384 17.11 3.64 10.48
C ASN A 384 17.33 2.27 11.12
N MET A 385 18.20 2.16 12.13
CA MET A 385 18.63 0.86 12.65
C MET A 385 18.05 0.53 14.03
N MET A 386 17.60 1.52 14.80
CA MET A 386 16.97 1.25 16.11
C MET A 386 15.52 0.79 15.99
N PHE A 387 14.89 0.99 14.84
CA PHE A 387 13.47 0.69 14.64
C PHE A 387 13.12 -0.75 15.04
N HIS A 388 13.83 -1.75 14.51
CA HIS A 388 13.66 -3.17 14.91
C HIS A 388 13.74 -3.39 16.42
N THR A 389 14.76 -2.82 17.08
CA THR A 389 14.93 -3.01 18.54
C THR A 389 13.80 -2.34 19.30
N MET A 390 13.36 -1.16 18.87
CA MET A 390 12.22 -0.50 19.50
C MET A 390 10.91 -1.24 19.26
N MET A 391 10.76 -1.93 18.12
CA MET A 391 9.60 -2.80 17.89
C MET A 391 9.58 -3.98 18.87
N MET A 392 10.73 -4.48 19.34
CA MET A 392 10.77 -5.45 20.44
C MET A 392 10.21 -4.89 21.75
N LEU A 393 10.45 -3.60 22.02
CA LEU A 393 10.02 -2.91 23.24
C LEU A 393 8.63 -2.26 23.11
N SER A 394 8.03 -2.32 21.91
CA SER A 394 6.83 -1.55 21.60
C SER A 394 5.64 -2.02 22.41
N ALA A 395 4.89 -1.05 22.95
CA ALA A 395 3.66 -1.28 23.69
C ALA A 395 2.49 -1.77 22.80
N ILE A 396 2.62 -1.68 21.47
CA ILE A 396 1.63 -2.20 20.53
C ILE A 396 1.83 -3.71 20.39
N GLN A 397 1.02 -4.50 21.08
CA GLN A 397 1.07 -5.97 21.04
C GLN A 397 0.34 -6.50 19.83
#